data_AF-A0A938T5Y5-F1
#
_entry.id   AF-A0A938T5Y5-F1
#
_cell.length_a   1.000
_cell.length_b   1.000
_cell.length_c   1.000
_cell.angle_alpha   90.00
_cell.angle_beta   90.00
_cell.angle_gamma   90.00
#
_symmetry.space_group_name_H-M   'P 1'
#
loop_
_entity.id
_entity.type
_entity.pdbx_description
1 polymer ?
#
loop_
_entity_poly.entity_id
_entity_poly.type
_entity_poly.pdbx_seq_one_letter_code
_entity_poly.pdbx_strand_id
1 'polypeptide(L)'
;MKKLRFENNLEFYNEFSYETLPKLLKESRKFDFIFIDGDHRFDGIFLDFFYSDLLLMNGGYFLLHDTWLRSTQYLIKYIEKNRKNYYRLKTPLKNLCLFHKLGNYNRSWLHFKEFITLKSYFTFHSKIWISTHSNNPIIKLLYLLKR
;
A
#
# COMPACT_ATOMS: atom_id res chain seq x y z
N MET A 1 -2.09 -21.12 -15.10
CA MET A 1 -0.67 -20.87 -15.46
C MET A 1 -0.31 -21.44 -16.83
N LYS A 2 -0.33 -22.77 -17.07
CA LYS A 2 -0.12 -23.37 -18.41
C LYS A 2 -0.99 -22.81 -19.54
N LYS A 3 -2.26 -22.48 -19.25
CA LYS A 3 -3.18 -21.90 -20.24
C LYS A 3 -2.82 -20.46 -20.65
N LEU A 4 -2.02 -19.76 -19.84
CA LEU A 4 -1.58 -18.38 -20.06
C LEU A 4 -0.08 -18.28 -20.41
N ARG A 5 0.65 -19.41 -20.45
CA ARG A 5 2.08 -19.50 -20.80
C ARG A 5 3.02 -18.61 -19.97
N PHE A 6 2.69 -18.40 -18.69
CA PHE A 6 3.52 -17.61 -17.77
C PHE A 6 4.56 -18.42 -17.00
N GLU A 7 4.65 -19.74 -17.24
CA GLU A 7 5.56 -20.65 -16.52
C GLU A 7 7.02 -20.19 -16.40
N ASN A 8 7.56 -19.46 -17.38
CA ASN A 8 8.96 -19.01 -17.34
C ASN A 8 9.17 -17.65 -16.64
N ASN A 9 8.09 -16.91 -16.37
CA ASN A 9 8.14 -15.54 -15.85
C ASN A 9 7.37 -15.38 -14.53
N LEU A 10 6.95 -16.50 -13.91
CA LEU A 10 6.19 -16.50 -12.68
C LEU A 10 6.83 -17.44 -11.67
N GLU A 11 7.16 -16.88 -10.51
CA GLU A 11 7.52 -17.61 -9.31
C GLU A 11 6.38 -17.44 -8.30
N PHE A 12 5.83 -18.55 -7.81
CA PHE A 12 4.70 -18.54 -6.88
C PHE A 12 5.11 -19.09 -5.52
N TYR A 13 4.74 -18.34 -4.48
CA TYR A 13 4.96 -18.64 -3.07
C TYR A 13 3.60 -18.78 -2.40
N ASN A 14 3.36 -19.90 -1.73
CA ASN A 14 2.10 -20.20 -1.06
C ASN A 14 2.23 -20.16 0.46
N GLU A 15 2.97 -19.17 0.95
CA GLU A 15 3.23 -18.93 2.36
C GLU A 15 2.86 -17.48 2.73
N PHE A 16 2.84 -17.19 4.03
CA PHE A 16 2.56 -15.84 4.50
C PHE A 16 3.74 -14.89 4.26
N SER A 17 3.46 -13.59 4.19
CA SER A 17 4.47 -12.55 4.01
C SER A 17 5.61 -12.61 5.04
N TYR A 18 5.31 -12.95 6.30
CA TYR A 18 6.32 -13.08 7.37
C TYR A 18 7.25 -14.29 7.20
N GLU A 19 6.96 -15.20 6.28
CA GLU A 19 7.81 -16.35 5.94
C GLU A 19 8.56 -16.08 4.62
N THR A 20 7.83 -15.66 3.59
CA THR A 20 8.38 -15.49 2.23
C THR A 20 9.26 -14.25 2.11
N LEU A 21 8.83 -13.08 2.58
CA LEU A 21 9.59 -11.84 2.37
C LEU A 21 10.97 -11.84 3.05
N PRO A 22 11.13 -12.36 4.29
CA PRO A 22 12.46 -12.52 4.88
C PRO A 22 13.34 -13.52 4.10
N LYS A 23 12.76 -14.59 3.56
CA LYS A 23 13.48 -15.57 2.72
C LYS A 23 14.02 -14.91 1.46
N LEU A 24 13.17 -14.20 0.71
CA LEU A 24 13.57 -13.43 -0.47
C LEU A 24 14.67 -12.40 -0.14
N LEU A 25 14.58 -11.76 1.03
CA LEU A 25 15.60 -10.81 1.47
C LEU A 25 16.94 -11.51 1.76
N LYS A 26 16.92 -12.67 2.41
CA LYS A 26 18.12 -13.49 2.69
C LYS A 26 18.78 -13.96 1.39
N GLU A 27 17.98 -14.26 0.37
CA GLU A 27 18.44 -14.58 -0.99
C GLU A 27 18.94 -13.35 -1.77
N SER A 28 18.99 -12.17 -1.14
CA SER A 28 19.42 -10.92 -1.76
C SER A 28 18.61 -10.54 -3.01
N ARG A 29 17.35 -10.99 -3.08
CA ARG A 29 16.43 -10.62 -4.16
C ARG A 29 16.19 -9.12 -4.14
N LYS A 30 16.01 -8.56 -5.34
CA LYS A 30 15.72 -7.15 -5.57
C LYS A 30 14.67 -6.99 -6.64
N PHE A 31 13.84 -5.97 -6.50
CA PHE A 31 12.75 -5.69 -7.41
C PHE A 31 12.72 -4.20 -7.78
N ASP A 32 12.39 -3.91 -9.02
CA ASP A 32 12.15 -2.53 -9.51
C ASP A 32 10.73 -2.05 -9.20
N PHE A 33 9.79 -2.99 -9.03
CA PHE A 33 8.39 -2.72 -8.78
C PHE A 33 7.81 -3.71 -7.76
N ILE A 34 7.07 -3.19 -6.77
CA ILE A 34 6.34 -3.99 -5.79
C ILE A 34 4.89 -3.51 -5.71
N PHE A 35 3.94 -4.45 -5.79
CA PHE A 35 2.53 -4.18 -5.60
C PHE A 35 2.02 -4.90 -4.34
N ILE A 36 1.43 -4.15 -3.42
CA ILE A 36 0.89 -4.65 -2.16
C ILE A 36 -0.63 -4.53 -2.20
N ASP A 37 -1.28 -5.69 -2.21
CA ASP A 37 -2.73 -5.88 -2.11
C ASP A 37 -3.01 -7.08 -1.20
N GLY A 38 -2.45 -6.99 0.01
CA GLY A 38 -2.44 -8.07 0.99
C GLY A 38 -3.36 -7.80 2.18
N ASP A 39 -2.92 -8.24 3.36
CA ASP A 39 -3.67 -8.08 4.60
C ASP A 39 -3.91 -6.60 4.91
N HIS A 40 -5.17 -6.25 5.17
CA HIS A 40 -5.57 -4.89 5.50
C HIS A 40 -5.57 -4.59 6.99
N ARG A 41 -5.10 -5.48 7.86
CA ARG A 41 -4.72 -5.12 9.23
C ARG A 41 -3.44 -4.27 9.20
N PHE A 42 -3.30 -3.34 10.15
CA PHE A 42 -2.18 -2.39 10.11
C PHE A 42 -0.82 -3.07 10.30
N ASP A 43 -0.75 -4.07 11.17
CA ASP A 43 0.42 -4.92 11.38
C ASP A 43 0.81 -5.69 10.12
N GLY A 44 -0.16 -6.29 9.41
CA GLY A 44 0.07 -7.00 8.16
C GLY A 44 0.62 -6.10 7.06
N ILE A 45 -0.07 -5.00 6.73
CA ILE A 45 0.37 -4.09 5.68
C ILE A 45 1.69 -3.37 6.03
N PHE A 46 1.95 -3.15 7.32
CA PHE A 46 3.21 -2.58 7.77
C PHE A 46 4.38 -3.55 7.61
N LEU A 47 4.17 -4.83 7.91
CA LEU A 47 5.14 -5.90 7.67
C LEU A 47 5.46 -6.00 6.17
N ASP A 48 4.43 -6.02 5.33
CA ASP A 48 4.58 -6.05 3.87
C ASP A 48 5.42 -4.87 3.39
N PHE A 49 5.09 -3.66 3.85
CA PHE A 49 5.86 -2.46 3.53
C PHE A 49 7.31 -2.54 4.04
N PHE A 50 7.54 -3.01 5.26
CA PHE A 50 8.87 -3.07 5.86
C PHE A 50 9.82 -3.93 5.02
N TYR A 51 9.41 -5.13 4.65
CA TYR A 51 10.25 -5.98 3.81
C TYR A 51 10.28 -5.49 2.36
N SER A 52 9.20 -4.92 1.85
CA SER A 52 9.19 -4.30 0.52
C SER A 52 10.20 -3.16 0.42
N ASP A 53 10.33 -2.30 1.44
CA ASP A 53 11.35 -1.25 1.49
C ASP A 53 12.78 -1.82 1.43
N LEU A 54 13.02 -2.99 2.02
CA LEU A 54 14.33 -3.67 1.97
C LEU A 54 14.61 -4.34 0.62
N LEU A 55 13.58 -4.93 0.01
CA LEU A 55 13.64 -5.65 -1.26
C LEU A 55 13.61 -4.70 -2.48
N LEU A 56 13.01 -3.52 -2.35
CA LEU A 56 12.90 -2.55 -3.45
C LEU A 56 14.23 -1.87 -3.75
N MET A 57 14.60 -1.84 -5.03
CA MET A 57 15.76 -1.12 -5.52
C MET A 57 15.62 0.40 -5.32
N ASN A 58 16.74 1.10 -5.21
CA ASN A 58 16.74 2.56 -5.30
C ASN A 58 16.31 2.98 -6.71
N GLY A 59 15.41 3.95 -6.83
CA GLY A 59 14.72 4.28 -8.07
C GLY A 59 13.48 3.42 -8.36
N GLY A 60 13.23 2.40 -7.54
CA GLY A 60 12.08 1.51 -7.69
C GLY A 60 10.76 2.13 -7.24
N TYR A 61 9.67 1.47 -7.62
CA TYR A 61 8.31 1.92 -7.33
C TYR A 61 7.59 0.91 -6.45
N PHE A 62 6.80 1.42 -5.52
CA PHE A 62 5.93 0.60 -4.70
C PHE A 62 4.50 1.15 -4.77
N LEU A 63 3.54 0.26 -4.99
CA LEU A 63 2.13 0.57 -5.21
C LEU A 63 1.27 -0.10 -4.14
N LEU A 64 0.42 0.68 -3.48
CA LEU A 64 -0.60 0.21 -2.54
C LEU A 64 -1.97 0.17 -3.21
N HIS A 65 -2.71 -0.91 -2.97
CA HIS A 65 -4.14 -0.99 -3.23
C HIS A 65 -4.97 -0.59 -1.99
N ASP A 66 -6.29 -0.49 -2.14
CA ASP A 66 -7.26 -0.19 -1.09
C ASP A 66 -6.96 1.02 -0.19
N THR A 67 -6.58 2.13 -0.81
CA THR A 67 -6.30 3.41 -0.14
C THR A 67 -7.50 4.00 0.63
N TRP A 68 -8.68 3.39 0.52
CA TRP A 68 -9.86 3.76 1.29
C TRP A 68 -9.90 3.16 2.69
N LEU A 69 -9.18 2.07 2.92
CA LEU A 69 -9.06 1.43 4.22
C LEU A 69 -8.18 2.26 5.16
N ARG A 70 -8.57 2.27 6.43
CA ARG A 70 -7.90 3.12 7.43
C ARG A 70 -6.46 2.69 7.70
N SER A 71 -6.20 1.38 7.74
CA SER A 71 -4.86 0.81 7.85
C SER A 71 -3.94 1.27 6.72
N THR A 72 -4.40 1.19 5.47
CA THR A 72 -3.67 1.68 4.29
C THR A 72 -3.43 3.18 4.38
N GLN A 73 -4.42 3.97 4.79
CA GLN A 73 -4.25 5.42 4.97
C GLN A 73 -3.23 5.75 6.06
N TYR A 74 -3.19 4.97 7.14
CA TYR A 74 -2.19 5.13 8.20
C TYR A 74 -0.80 4.82 7.70
N LEU A 75 -0.62 3.75 6.93
CA LEU A 75 0.65 3.42 6.31
C LEU A 75 1.10 4.52 5.34
N ILE A 76 0.22 5.02 4.47
CA ILE A 76 0.52 6.13 3.56
C ILE A 76 1.02 7.34 4.35
N LYS A 77 0.35 7.70 5.45
CA LYS A 77 0.76 8.82 6.29
C LYS A 77 2.07 8.56 7.04
N TYR A 78 2.30 7.32 7.48
CA TYR A 78 3.56 6.92 8.07
C TYR A 78 4.69 7.15 7.06
N ILE A 79 4.55 6.68 5.82
CA ILE A 79 5.56 6.83 4.77
C ILE A 79 5.81 8.31 4.47
N GLU A 80 4.75 9.08 4.20
CA GLU A 80 4.85 10.52 3.90
C GLU A 80 5.58 11.31 5.01
N LYS A 81 5.41 10.95 6.29
CA LYS A 81 6.01 11.67 7.42
C LYS A 81 7.35 11.11 7.90
N ASN A 82 7.53 9.79 7.86
CA ASN A 82 8.65 9.09 8.49
C ASN A 82 9.68 8.57 7.49
N ARG A 83 9.35 8.49 6.19
CA ARG A 83 10.23 7.93 5.15
C ARG A 83 10.53 9.00 4.10
N LYS A 84 11.54 9.86 4.38
CA LYS A 84 11.90 10.98 3.48
C LYS A 84 12.49 10.55 2.14
N ASN A 85 12.92 9.30 1.99
CA ASN A 85 13.32 8.71 0.71
C ASN A 85 12.16 8.28 -0.18
N TYR A 86 10.91 8.55 0.20
CA TYR A 86 9.78 8.24 -0.64
C TYR A 86 9.08 9.50 -1.10
N TYR A 87 8.74 9.53 -2.38
CA TYR A 87 7.90 10.55 -2.98
C TYR A 87 6.61 9.92 -3.49
N ARG A 88 5.46 10.48 -3.11
CA ARG A 88 4.15 10.02 -3.58
C ARG A 88 3.85 10.59 -4.96
N LEU A 89 3.56 9.72 -5.91
CA LEU A 89 3.15 10.10 -7.26
C LEU A 89 1.63 10.16 -7.38
N LYS A 90 1.15 11.06 -8.24
CA LYS A 90 -0.28 11.15 -8.55
C LYS A 90 -0.67 9.98 -9.45
N THR A 91 -1.74 9.30 -9.09
CA THR A 91 -2.36 8.23 -9.88
C THR A 91 -3.75 8.69 -10.34
N PRO A 92 -4.20 8.31 -11.56
CA PRO A 92 -5.57 8.57 -11.99
C PRO A 92 -6.59 7.75 -11.18
N LEU A 93 -6.15 6.60 -10.65
CA LEU A 93 -6.98 5.67 -9.90
C LEU A 93 -6.97 6.03 -8.41
N LYS A 94 -8.12 6.48 -7.91
CA LYS A 94 -8.31 6.88 -6.51
C LYS A 94 -8.11 5.74 -5.52
N ASN A 95 -8.17 4.48 -5.96
CA ASN A 95 -7.94 3.33 -5.09
C ASN A 95 -6.46 2.94 -4.96
N LEU A 96 -5.58 3.59 -5.71
CA LEU A 96 -4.15 3.28 -5.75
C LEU A 96 -3.30 4.41 -5.18
N CYS A 97 -2.23 4.04 -4.49
CA CYS A 97 -1.20 4.98 -4.05
C CYS A 97 0.17 4.50 -4.49
N LEU A 98 0.79 5.23 -5.41
CA LEU A 98 2.12 4.95 -5.92
C LEU A 98 3.16 5.81 -5.20
N PHE A 99 4.25 5.19 -4.79
CA PHE A 99 5.43 5.89 -4.30
C PHE A 99 6.68 5.49 -5.11
N HIS A 100 7.58 6.45 -5.26
CA HIS A 100 8.90 6.27 -5.84
C HIS A 100 9.96 6.35 -4.73
N LYS A 101 10.84 5.34 -4.66
CA LYS A 101 11.95 5.28 -3.69
C LYS A 101 13.16 6.01 -4.27
N LEU A 102 13.49 7.17 -3.72
CA LEU A 102 14.59 8.01 -4.19
C LEU A 102 15.97 7.43 -3.90
N GLY A 103 16.10 6.64 -2.83
CA GLY A 103 17.40 6.11 -2.41
C GLY A 103 17.41 5.59 -0.98
N ASN A 104 18.62 5.41 -0.46
CA ASN A 104 18.85 5.07 0.93
C ASN A 104 18.51 6.26 1.83
N TYR A 105 17.94 5.97 3.00
CA TYR A 105 17.63 6.99 4.00
C TYR A 105 18.03 6.52 5.39
N ASN A 106 19.12 7.11 5.89
CA ASN A 106 19.51 6.95 7.29
C ASN A 106 18.61 7.79 8.17
N ARG A 107 18.03 7.13 9.17
CA ARG A 107 17.19 7.74 10.20
C ARG A 107 17.94 7.72 11.51
N SER A 108 17.81 8.79 12.29
CA SER A 108 18.27 8.79 13.69
C SER A 108 17.50 7.74 14.47
N TRP A 109 18.15 7.14 15.47
CA TRP A 109 17.53 6.19 16.39
C TRP A 109 16.26 6.75 17.05
N LEU A 110 16.23 8.06 17.34
CA LEU A 110 15.10 8.75 17.97
C LEU A 110 14.07 9.31 16.97
N HIS A 111 14.23 9.04 15.68
CA HIS A 111 13.36 9.63 14.66
C HIS A 111 11.96 8.98 14.68
N PHE A 112 10.96 9.77 15.07
CA PHE A 112 9.56 9.44 14.93
C PHE A 112 8.74 10.70 14.69
N LYS A 113 7.82 10.65 13.72
CA LYS A 113 6.81 11.69 13.48
C LYS A 113 5.43 11.06 13.52
N GLU A 114 4.57 11.60 14.37
CA GLU A 114 3.17 11.18 14.48
C GLU A 114 2.45 11.27 13.13
N PHE A 115 1.69 10.23 12.78
CA PHE A 115 1.06 10.08 11.47
C PHE A 115 -0.45 9.79 11.54
N ILE A 116 -1.05 9.84 12.72
CA ILE A 116 -2.49 9.72 12.93
C ILE A 116 -3.20 10.96 12.36
N THR A 117 -4.34 10.77 11.69
CA THR A 117 -5.16 11.90 11.21
C THR A 117 -6.66 11.68 11.45
N LEU A 118 -7.37 12.72 11.92
CA LEU A 118 -8.83 12.74 11.99
C LEU A 118 -9.46 12.54 10.60
N LYS A 119 -8.82 13.06 9.54
CA LYS A 119 -9.27 12.90 8.16
C LYS A 119 -9.46 11.44 7.74
N SER A 120 -8.52 10.55 8.13
CA SER A 120 -8.65 9.12 7.82
C SER A 120 -9.82 8.46 8.54
N TYR A 121 -10.13 8.87 9.78
CA TYR A 121 -11.29 8.40 10.52
C TYR A 121 -12.59 8.72 9.75
N PHE A 122 -12.81 10.00 9.41
CA PHE A 122 -14.02 10.42 8.71
C PHE A 122 -14.15 9.80 7.31
N THR A 123 -13.05 9.68 6.58
CA THR A 123 -13.05 9.09 5.23
C THR A 123 -13.53 7.64 5.26
N PHE A 124 -13.02 6.85 6.21
CA PHE A 124 -13.37 5.44 6.38
C PHE A 124 -14.84 5.27 6.76
N HIS A 125 -15.30 5.96 7.80
CA HIS A 125 -16.69 5.87 8.26
C HIS A 125 -17.70 6.35 7.20
N SER A 126 -17.38 7.41 6.46
CA SER A 126 -18.22 7.88 5.36
C SER A 126 -18.35 6.81 4.26
N LYS A 127 -17.26 6.12 3.92
CA LYS A 127 -17.28 5.07 2.89
C LYS A 127 -18.04 3.83 3.33
N ILE A 128 -17.88 3.39 4.58
CA ILE A 128 -18.68 2.30 5.15
C ILE A 128 -20.16 2.65 5.14
N TRP A 129 -20.50 3.87 5.56
CA TRP A 129 -21.90 4.31 5.56
C TRP A 129 -22.49 4.28 4.14
N ILE A 130 -21.77 4.80 3.16
CA ILE A 130 -22.18 4.76 1.74
C ILE A 130 -22.33 3.33 1.23
N SER A 131 -21.40 2.42 1.54
CA SER A 131 -21.44 1.04 1.05
C SER A 131 -22.60 0.26 1.68
N THR A 132 -22.87 0.47 2.96
CA THR A 132 -23.97 -0.16 3.71
C THR A 132 -25.35 0.41 3.34
N HIS A 133 -25.42 1.66 2.88
CA HIS A 133 -26.67 2.35 2.53
C HIS A 133 -26.80 2.61 1.02
N SER A 134 -26.22 1.76 0.17
CA SER A 134 -26.19 1.94 -1.29
C SER A 134 -27.58 2.09 -1.94
N ASN A 135 -28.64 1.58 -1.30
CA ASN A 135 -30.03 1.72 -1.74
C ASN A 135 -30.70 3.05 -1.36
N ASN A 136 -30.05 3.91 -0.56
CA ASN A 136 -30.60 5.20 -0.17
C ASN A 136 -30.69 6.15 -1.38
N PRO A 137 -31.84 6.83 -1.59
CA PRO A 137 -32.05 7.72 -2.72
C PRO A 137 -31.05 8.88 -2.81
N ILE A 138 -30.58 9.40 -1.66
CA ILE A 138 -29.58 10.48 -1.61
C ILE A 138 -28.23 9.99 -2.13
N ILE A 139 -27.82 8.78 -1.76
CA ILE A 139 -26.57 8.18 -2.24
C ILE A 139 -26.65 7.91 -3.75
N LYS A 140 -27.78 7.39 -4.25
CA LYS A 140 -27.99 7.19 -5.69
C LYS A 140 -27.90 8.50 -6.48
N LEU A 141 -28.51 9.57 -5.97
CA LEU A 141 -28.42 10.91 -6.57
C LEU A 141 -26.97 11.42 -6.60
N LEU A 142 -26.22 11.25 -5.51
CA LEU A 142 -24.80 11.62 -5.43
C LEU A 142 -23.93 10.84 -6.43
N TYR A 143 -24.22 9.57 -6.70
CA TYR A 143 -23.51 8.80 -7.74
C TYR A 143 -23.86 9.27 -9.16
N LEU A 144 -25.12 9.64 -9.41
CA LEU A 144 -25.57 10.18 -10.70
C LEU A 144 -24.94 11.54 -11.02
N LEU A 145 -24.77 12.41 -10.04
CA LEU A 145 -24.14 13.73 -10.20
C LEU A 145 -22.61 13.67 -10.37
N LYS A 146 -21.98 12.53 -10.09
CA LYS A 146 -20.53 12.34 -10.15
C LYS A 146 -20.05 11.71 -11.46
N ARG A 147 -20.99 11.44 -12.37
CA ARG A 147 -20.78 10.86 -13.69
C ARG A 147 -20.71 11.98 -14.73
#